data_AF-A0A1S5VL84-F1
#
_entry.id   AF-A0A1S5VL84-F1
#
_cell.length_a   1.000
_cell.length_b   1.000
_cell.length_c   1.000
_cell.angle_alpha   90.00
_cell.angle_beta   90.00
_cell.angle_gamma   90.00
#
_symmetry.space_group_name_H-M   'P 1'
#
loop_
_entity.id
_entity.type
_entity.pdbx_description
1 polymer ?
#
loop_
_entity_poly.entity_id
_entity_poly.type
_entity_poly.pdbx_seq_one_letter_code
_entity_poly.pdbx_strand_id
1 'polypeptide(L)'
;MATWLNLTLQDSASPIMEQLIYFHDHALMIMLMIITTVFYTLISIMQNKQTSRFLLEGQMIETVWTIAPAIILLFIAMPSLRLLYLMDEIHNPALTLKTVGHQWYWSYEYSDFTKLEFDSYMVSQEDLQMGMFRLLDTDNRVVLPMNSPIRLIVTAADVLHSWTVPGLGVKTDATPGRLNQVSFSINRPGILYGQCSEICGANHSFMPITIESVSTNQFINWVSKQSE
;
A
#
# COMPACT_ATOMS: atom_id res chain seq x y z
N MET A 1 -0.15 -11.01 -5.09
CA MET A 1 -1.59 -10.80 -4.86
C MET A 1 -2.01 -11.46 -3.56
N ALA A 2 -3.16 -11.09 -3.01
CA ALA A 2 -3.72 -11.79 -1.86
C ALA A 2 -4.07 -13.24 -2.23
N THR A 3 -3.65 -14.17 -1.39
CA THR A 3 -3.99 -15.59 -1.49
C THR A 3 -5.20 -15.91 -0.60
N TRP A 4 -5.81 -17.07 -0.85
CA TRP A 4 -6.94 -17.55 -0.04
C TRP A 4 -6.50 -17.73 1.43
N LEU A 5 -7.36 -17.30 2.35
CA LEU A 5 -7.12 -17.39 3.80
C LEU A 5 -5.83 -16.67 4.26
N ASN A 6 -5.35 -15.69 3.50
CA ASN A 6 -4.19 -14.92 3.91
C ASN A 6 -4.50 -14.07 5.15
N LEU A 7 -3.68 -14.24 6.21
CA LEU A 7 -3.79 -13.50 7.46
C LEU A 7 -2.79 -12.34 7.56
N THR A 8 -1.73 -12.38 6.74
CA THR A 8 -0.64 -11.41 6.77
C THR A 8 -0.77 -10.40 5.63
N LEU A 9 0.10 -9.38 5.64
CA LEU A 9 0.30 -8.52 4.49
C LEU A 9 0.76 -9.35 3.27
N GLN A 10 0.54 -8.81 2.06
CA GLN A 10 1.09 -9.41 0.85
C GLN A 10 2.62 -9.30 0.85
N ASP A 11 3.30 -10.29 0.27
CA ASP A 11 4.75 -10.27 0.14
C ASP A 11 5.25 -8.98 -0.54
N SER A 12 6.21 -8.32 0.09
CA SER A 12 6.79 -7.07 -0.41
C SER A 12 7.47 -7.25 -1.76
N ALA A 13 7.24 -6.31 -2.68
CA ALA A 13 7.95 -6.20 -3.95
C ALA A 13 8.78 -4.91 -4.05
N SER A 14 8.81 -4.09 -2.99
CA SER A 14 9.59 -2.86 -2.89
C SER A 14 10.33 -2.81 -1.53
N PRO A 15 11.45 -2.05 -1.43
CA PRO A 15 12.16 -1.89 -0.15
C PRO A 15 11.27 -1.21 0.91
N ILE A 16 10.44 -0.25 0.49
CA ILE A 16 9.53 0.47 1.39
C ILE A 16 8.47 -0.47 1.98
N MET A 17 7.88 -1.35 1.17
CA MET A 17 6.89 -2.31 1.67
C MET A 17 7.52 -3.30 2.66
N GLU A 18 8.78 -3.69 2.46
CA GLU A 18 9.51 -4.51 3.43
C GLU A 18 9.68 -3.78 4.77
N GLN A 19 10.07 -2.50 4.76
CA GLN A 19 10.15 -1.69 5.98
C GLN A 19 8.77 -1.48 6.64
N LEU A 20 7.70 -1.35 5.85
CA LEU A 20 6.33 -1.28 6.36
C LEU A 20 5.91 -2.58 7.06
N ILE A 21 6.29 -3.74 6.53
CA ILE A 21 6.04 -5.04 7.20
C ILE A 21 6.79 -5.11 8.53
N TYR A 22 8.07 -4.73 8.57
CA TYR A 22 8.83 -4.69 9.83
C TYR A 22 8.23 -3.74 10.86
N PHE A 23 7.79 -2.55 10.44
CA PHE A 23 7.12 -1.59 11.32
C PHE A 23 5.78 -2.13 11.82
N HIS A 24 4.99 -2.74 10.93
CA HIS A 24 3.73 -3.40 11.30
C HIS A 24 3.95 -4.45 12.39
N ASP A 25 4.94 -5.33 12.22
CA ASP A 25 5.20 -6.42 13.17
C ASP A 25 5.69 -5.89 14.52
N HIS A 26 6.50 -4.83 14.52
CA HIS A 26 6.92 -4.12 15.74
C HIS A 26 5.72 -3.52 16.49
N ALA A 27 4.84 -2.83 15.78
CA ALA A 27 3.62 -2.26 16.37
C ALA A 27 2.67 -3.36 16.87
N LEU A 28 2.49 -4.44 16.10
CA LEU A 28 1.64 -5.57 16.46
C LEU A 28 2.14 -6.29 17.71
N MET A 29 3.46 -6.49 17.85
CA MET A 29 4.07 -7.06 19.05
C MET A 29 3.72 -6.23 20.29
N ILE A 30 3.86 -4.89 20.21
CA ILE A 30 3.54 -3.98 21.31
C ILE A 30 2.03 -4.03 21.64
N MET A 31 1.16 -3.99 20.63
CA MET A 31 -0.28 -4.09 20.83
C MET A 31 -0.68 -5.42 21.48
N LEU A 32 -0.09 -6.53 21.05
CA LEU A 32 -0.35 -7.85 21.64
C LEU A 32 0.11 -7.92 23.11
N MET A 33 1.25 -7.32 23.44
CA MET A 33 1.72 -7.21 24.83
C MET A 33 0.73 -6.42 25.71
N ILE A 34 0.18 -5.32 25.19
CA ILE A 34 -0.83 -4.53 25.91
C ILE A 34 -2.12 -5.34 26.09
N ILE A 35 -2.63 -5.94 25.01
CA ILE A 35 -3.88 -6.72 25.03
C ILE A 35 -3.76 -7.89 26.00
N THR A 36 -2.66 -8.65 25.96
CA THR A 36 -2.45 -9.79 26.88
C THR A 36 -2.36 -9.33 28.34
N THR A 37 -1.70 -8.21 28.62
CA THR A 37 -1.61 -7.64 29.97
C THR A 37 -3.00 -7.21 30.48
N VAL A 38 -3.73 -6.44 29.69
CA VAL A 38 -5.09 -5.98 30.05
C VAL A 38 -6.02 -7.18 30.25
N PHE A 39 -6.02 -8.12 29.31
CA PHE A 39 -6.84 -9.33 29.38
C PHE A 39 -6.53 -10.15 30.63
N TYR A 40 -5.25 -10.34 30.96
CA TYR A 40 -4.82 -11.00 32.19
C TYR A 40 -5.31 -10.28 33.45
N THR A 41 -5.19 -8.95 33.52
CA THR A 41 -5.68 -8.16 34.67
C THR A 41 -7.19 -8.24 34.83
N LEU A 42 -7.95 -8.26 33.74
CA LEU A 42 -9.41 -8.40 33.78
C LEU A 42 -9.81 -9.78 34.32
N ILE A 43 -9.18 -10.85 33.83
CA ILE A 43 -9.45 -12.20 34.33
C ILE A 43 -9.08 -12.33 35.81
N SER A 44 -7.93 -11.80 36.22
CA SER A 44 -7.48 -11.91 37.60
C SER A 44 -8.39 -11.16 38.57
N ILE A 45 -8.89 -9.98 38.20
CA ILE A 45 -9.89 -9.23 38.98
C ILE A 45 -11.20 -10.01 39.06
N MET A 46 -11.69 -10.58 37.95
CA MET A 46 -12.93 -11.36 37.93
C MET A 46 -12.85 -12.64 38.78
N GLN A 47 -11.67 -13.23 38.90
CA GLN A 47 -11.43 -14.41 39.74
C GLN A 47 -11.14 -14.08 41.20
N ASN A 48 -10.83 -12.81 41.51
CA ASN A 48 -10.47 -12.40 42.86
C ASN A 48 -11.72 -12.31 43.76
N LYS A 49 -11.68 -13.02 44.89
CA LYS A 49 -12.75 -13.01 45.89
C LYS A 49 -12.53 -11.99 47.01
N GLN A 50 -11.32 -11.45 47.13
CA GLN A 50 -10.97 -10.49 48.18
C GLN A 50 -11.55 -9.12 47.85
N THR A 51 -12.11 -8.44 48.85
CA THR A 51 -12.70 -7.11 48.68
C THR A 51 -11.86 -6.07 49.40
N SER A 52 -11.59 -4.95 48.72
CA SER A 52 -10.98 -3.76 49.32
C SER A 52 -11.88 -2.56 49.00
N ARG A 53 -12.61 -2.07 50.01
CA ARG A 53 -13.64 -1.03 49.85
C ARG A 53 -13.13 0.39 50.09
N PHE A 54 -11.97 0.52 50.72
CA PHE A 54 -11.43 1.80 51.17
C PHE A 54 -10.27 2.31 50.31
N LEU A 55 -9.96 1.62 49.19
CA LEU A 55 -8.99 2.09 48.21
C LEU A 55 -9.66 3.15 47.31
N LEU A 56 -9.64 4.41 47.75
CA LEU A 56 -10.25 5.53 47.02
C LEU A 56 -9.25 6.26 46.11
N GLU A 57 -7.96 6.23 46.45
CA GLU A 57 -6.91 6.99 45.77
C GLU A 57 -5.67 6.13 45.56
N GLY A 58 -4.96 6.40 44.45
CA GLY A 58 -3.81 5.61 44.03
C GLY A 58 -2.80 6.42 43.23
N GLN A 59 -2.40 7.60 43.70
CA GLN A 59 -1.53 8.52 42.93
C GLN A 59 -0.31 7.83 42.30
N MET A 60 0.32 6.89 43.01
CA MET A 60 1.46 6.13 42.48
C MET A 60 1.09 5.25 41.28
N ILE A 61 -0.04 4.52 41.33
CA ILE A 61 -0.46 3.68 40.19
C ILE A 61 -0.94 4.54 39.03
N GLU A 62 -1.58 5.68 39.31
CA GLU A 62 -1.99 6.65 38.30
C GLU A 62 -0.78 7.20 37.55
N THR A 63 0.25 7.60 38.28
CA THR A 63 1.50 8.09 37.70
C THR A 63 2.16 7.01 36.82
N VAL A 64 2.17 5.76 37.27
CA VAL A 64 2.74 4.64 36.51
C VAL A 64 1.97 4.37 35.21
N TRP A 65 0.64 4.27 35.25
CA TRP A 65 -0.14 4.00 34.05
C TRP A 65 -0.26 5.19 33.10
N THR A 66 0.15 6.39 33.51
CA THR A 66 0.23 7.55 32.62
C THR A 66 1.60 7.62 31.94
N ILE A 67 2.69 7.40 32.68
CA ILE A 67 4.05 7.44 32.13
C ILE A 67 4.32 6.23 31.23
N ALA A 68 3.89 5.03 31.61
CA ALA A 68 4.19 3.81 30.86
C ALA A 68 3.65 3.83 29.41
N PRO A 69 2.37 4.18 29.14
CA PRO A 69 1.87 4.33 27.77
C PRO A 69 2.57 5.43 26.98
N ALA A 70 2.94 6.55 27.63
CA ALA A 70 3.68 7.62 26.96
C ALA A 70 5.03 7.13 26.43
N ILE A 71 5.76 6.33 27.22
CA ILE A 71 7.01 5.69 26.80
C ILE A 71 6.75 4.69 25.65
N ILE A 72 5.71 3.86 25.75
CA ILE A 72 5.35 2.90 24.70
C ILE A 72 5.04 3.61 23.37
N LEU A 73 4.29 4.71 23.40
CA LEU A 73 4.00 5.51 22.21
C LEU A 73 5.28 6.07 21.58
N LEU A 74 6.27 6.48 22.37
CA LEU A 74 7.57 6.92 21.86
C LEU A 74 8.28 5.79 21.08
N PHE A 75 8.23 4.56 21.58
CA PHE A 75 8.82 3.39 20.90
C PHE A 75 8.10 3.01 19.59
N ILE A 76 6.82 3.35 19.43
CA ILE A 76 6.09 3.20 18.16
C ILE A 76 6.39 4.38 17.23
N ALA A 77 6.39 5.60 17.75
CA ALA A 77 6.53 6.82 16.96
C ALA A 77 7.90 6.94 16.28
N MET A 78 8.99 6.57 16.97
CA MET A 78 10.35 6.70 16.43
C MET A 78 10.57 5.93 15.10
N PRO A 79 10.31 4.61 15.00
CA PRO A 79 10.43 3.90 13.73
C PRO A 79 9.40 4.38 12.69
N SER A 80 8.20 4.77 13.12
CA SER A 80 7.15 5.30 12.24
C SER A 80 7.60 6.58 11.52
N LEU A 81 8.11 7.56 12.27
CA LEU A 81 8.60 8.82 11.72
C LEU A 81 9.80 8.60 10.81
N ARG A 82 10.75 7.73 11.20
CA ARG A 82 11.88 7.39 10.33
C ARG A 82 11.40 6.86 8.98
N LEU A 83 10.42 5.95 8.97
CA LEU A 83 9.87 5.38 7.75
C LEU A 83 9.12 6.44 6.92
N LEU A 84 8.37 7.32 7.56
CA LEU A 84 7.69 8.44 6.89
C LEU A 84 8.68 9.30 6.09
N TYR A 85 9.80 9.69 6.70
CA TYR A 85 10.81 10.49 6.00
C TYR A 85 11.50 9.71 4.87
N LEU A 86 11.75 8.40 5.05
CA LEU A 86 12.32 7.56 3.98
C LEU A 86 11.38 7.43 2.77
N MET A 87 10.07 7.45 2.98
CA MET A 87 9.07 7.39 1.91
C MET A 87 8.97 8.71 1.14
N ASP A 88 9.22 9.84 1.80
CA ASP A 88 9.14 11.18 1.21
C ASP A 88 10.42 11.60 0.48
N GLU A 89 11.54 10.90 0.71
CA GLU A 89 12.80 11.14 0.01
C GLU A 89 12.71 10.80 -1.50
N ILE A 90 12.47 11.83 -2.31
CA ILE A 90 12.46 11.73 -3.76
C ILE A 90 13.91 11.66 -4.27
N HIS A 91 14.31 10.47 -4.68
CA HIS A 91 15.56 10.25 -5.41
C HIS A 91 15.41 10.73 -6.87
N ASN A 92 16.53 10.92 -7.58
CA ASN A 92 16.51 11.14 -9.03
C ASN A 92 15.86 9.93 -9.73
N PRO A 93 14.65 10.06 -10.29
CA PRO A 93 13.96 8.93 -10.89
C PRO A 93 14.61 8.59 -12.24
N ALA A 94 14.60 7.31 -12.57
CA ALA A 94 15.02 6.81 -13.88
C ALA A 94 13.87 6.83 -14.90
N LEU A 95 12.62 6.82 -14.43
CA LEU A 95 11.41 6.81 -15.23
C LEU A 95 10.29 7.57 -14.52
N THR A 96 9.51 8.34 -15.28
CA THR A 96 8.25 8.95 -14.83
C THR A 96 7.06 8.24 -15.50
N LEU A 97 6.15 7.74 -14.67
CA LEU A 97 4.85 7.23 -15.08
C LEU A 97 3.78 8.18 -14.56
N LYS A 98 2.92 8.69 -15.45
CA LYS A 98 1.72 9.41 -15.07
C LYS A 98 0.51 8.50 -15.20
N THR A 99 -0.31 8.51 -14.17
CA THR A 99 -1.53 7.71 -14.09
C THR A 99 -2.72 8.63 -13.87
N VAL A 100 -3.73 8.49 -14.71
CA VAL A 100 -4.97 9.26 -14.63
C VAL A 100 -6.15 8.31 -14.41
N GLY A 101 -6.87 8.52 -13.30
CA GLY A 101 -8.11 7.80 -13.00
C GLY A 101 -9.31 8.37 -13.73
N HIS A 102 -10.15 7.49 -14.27
CA HIS A 102 -11.42 7.76 -14.95
C HIS A 102 -12.51 6.80 -14.43
N GLN A 103 -13.78 7.14 -14.62
CA GLN A 103 -14.92 6.26 -14.42
C GLN A 103 -15.08 5.33 -15.64
N TRP A 104 -14.72 4.05 -15.59
CA TRP A 104 -14.09 3.27 -14.52
C TRP A 104 -12.92 2.47 -15.09
N TYR A 105 -11.81 3.17 -15.33
CA TYR A 105 -10.58 2.62 -15.88
C TYR A 105 -9.40 3.52 -15.52
N TRP A 106 -8.19 3.04 -15.79
CA TRP A 106 -6.97 3.82 -15.60
C TRP A 106 -6.33 4.10 -16.96
N SER A 107 -5.83 5.30 -17.16
CA SER A 107 -4.97 5.62 -18.30
C SER A 107 -3.56 5.90 -17.80
N TYR A 108 -2.57 5.46 -18.58
CA TYR A 108 -1.16 5.53 -18.24
C TYR A 108 -0.40 6.25 -19.35
N GLU A 109 0.46 7.17 -18.96
CA GLU A 109 1.29 7.99 -19.85
C GLU A 109 2.75 7.87 -19.40
N TYR A 110 3.61 7.39 -20.30
CA TYR A 110 5.05 7.32 -20.06
C TYR A 110 5.69 8.58 -20.65
N SER A 111 5.69 9.66 -19.87
CA SER A 111 6.05 11.02 -20.33
C SER A 111 7.49 11.19 -20.83
N ASP A 112 8.39 10.27 -20.46
CA ASP A 112 9.79 10.30 -20.88
C ASP A 112 9.99 9.80 -22.32
N PHE A 113 8.97 9.18 -22.92
CA PHE A 113 8.96 8.69 -24.29
C PHE A 113 7.93 9.45 -25.13
N THR A 114 8.16 9.53 -26.44
CA THR A 114 7.21 10.17 -27.35
C THR A 114 6.01 9.24 -27.61
N LYS A 115 4.80 9.69 -27.28
CA LYS A 115 3.50 9.06 -27.63
C LYS A 115 3.22 7.68 -27.02
N LEU A 116 3.75 7.38 -25.84
CA LEU A 116 3.39 6.14 -25.14
C LEU A 116 2.29 6.41 -24.10
N GLU A 117 1.04 6.25 -24.53
CA GLU A 117 -0.14 6.32 -23.67
C GLU A 117 -1.14 5.20 -24.02
N PHE A 118 -1.82 4.67 -23.01
CA PHE A 118 -2.87 3.67 -23.21
C PHE A 118 -3.85 3.64 -22.04
N ASP A 119 -5.04 3.13 -22.32
CA ASP A 119 -6.07 2.83 -21.33
C ASP A 119 -5.97 1.38 -20.86
N SER A 120 -6.35 1.15 -19.61
CA SER A 120 -6.31 -0.14 -18.93
C SER A 120 -7.67 -0.41 -18.30
N TYR A 121 -8.39 -1.34 -18.89
CA TYR A 121 -9.71 -1.80 -18.47
C TYR A 121 -9.62 -3.19 -17.85
N MET A 122 -10.53 -3.48 -16.93
CA MET A 122 -10.70 -4.83 -16.39
C MET A 122 -11.13 -5.78 -17.51
N VAL A 123 -10.50 -6.96 -17.58
CA VAL A 123 -10.93 -8.00 -18.52
C VAL A 123 -12.30 -8.53 -18.12
N SER A 124 -13.22 -8.61 -19.09
CA SER A 124 -14.58 -9.11 -18.87
C SER A 124 -14.55 -10.59 -18.47
N GLN A 125 -15.56 -11.05 -17.73
CA GLN A 125 -15.60 -12.46 -17.31
C GLN A 125 -15.71 -13.44 -18.49
N GLU A 126 -16.28 -13.00 -19.61
CA GLU A 126 -16.43 -13.79 -20.84
C GLU A 126 -15.09 -13.95 -21.57
N ASP A 127 -14.20 -12.96 -21.44
CA ASP A 127 -12.88 -12.94 -22.10
C ASP A 127 -11.74 -13.50 -21.21
N LEU A 128 -12.06 -13.93 -19.98
CA LEU A 128 -11.06 -14.47 -19.06
C LEU A 128 -10.48 -15.80 -19.57
N GLN A 129 -9.18 -15.78 -19.84
CA GLN A 129 -8.43 -16.97 -20.22
C GLN A 129 -7.96 -17.77 -18.99
N MET A 130 -7.62 -19.04 -19.20
CA MET A 130 -7.06 -19.89 -18.15
C MET A 130 -5.76 -19.26 -17.60
N GLY A 131 -5.72 -19.03 -16.29
CA GLY A 131 -4.58 -18.39 -15.60
C GLY A 131 -4.78 -16.90 -15.30
N MET A 132 -5.84 -16.27 -15.80
CA MET A 132 -6.23 -14.91 -15.44
C MET A 132 -7.09 -14.90 -14.17
N PHE A 133 -6.99 -13.82 -13.42
CA PHE A 133 -7.70 -13.59 -12.17
C PHE A 133 -8.90 -12.68 -12.38
N ARG A 134 -10.07 -13.20 -12.04
CA ARG A 134 -11.35 -12.47 -12.04
C ARG A 134 -11.22 -11.18 -11.21
N LEU A 135 -11.66 -10.06 -11.81
CA LEU A 135 -11.64 -8.71 -11.25
C LEU A 135 -10.25 -8.06 -11.04
N LEU A 136 -9.17 -8.73 -11.42
CA LEU A 136 -7.81 -8.23 -11.19
C LEU A 136 -7.05 -8.00 -12.49
N ASP A 137 -7.16 -8.91 -13.45
CA ASP A 137 -6.47 -8.73 -14.73
C ASP A 137 -7.07 -7.59 -15.56
N THR A 138 -6.17 -6.88 -16.23
CA THR A 138 -6.47 -5.82 -17.19
C THR A 138 -6.07 -6.22 -18.60
N ASP A 139 -6.70 -5.60 -19.59
CA ASP A 139 -6.37 -5.78 -21.02
C ASP A 139 -4.95 -5.30 -21.35
N ASN A 140 -4.58 -4.12 -20.86
CA ASN A 140 -3.25 -3.55 -20.94
C ASN A 140 -2.64 -3.48 -19.53
N ARG A 141 -1.44 -4.04 -19.38
CA ARG A 141 -0.67 -4.00 -18.13
C ARG A 141 0.35 -2.87 -18.18
N VAL A 142 0.60 -2.26 -17.02
CA VAL A 142 1.68 -1.29 -16.86
C VAL A 142 3.00 -2.04 -16.78
N VAL A 143 3.84 -1.92 -17.81
CA VAL A 143 5.17 -2.55 -17.80
C VAL A 143 6.18 -1.60 -17.17
N LEU A 144 6.92 -2.06 -16.15
CA LEU A 144 7.91 -1.25 -15.44
C LEU A 144 9.24 -2.02 -15.26
N PRO A 145 10.39 -1.33 -15.35
CA PRO A 145 11.68 -1.96 -15.11
C PRO A 145 11.92 -2.21 -13.62
N MET A 146 12.35 -3.41 -13.27
CA MET A 146 12.81 -3.74 -11.92
C MET A 146 14.11 -2.99 -11.57
N ASN A 147 14.40 -2.85 -10.27
CA ASN A 147 15.60 -2.23 -9.69
C ASN A 147 15.88 -0.80 -10.18
N SER A 148 14.85 -0.09 -10.63
CA SER A 148 14.94 1.30 -11.10
C SER A 148 14.01 2.19 -10.26
N PRO A 149 14.44 3.38 -9.82
CA PRO A 149 13.56 4.31 -9.12
C PRO A 149 12.56 4.91 -10.11
N ILE A 150 11.28 4.74 -9.83
CA ILE A 150 10.17 5.19 -10.67
C ILE A 150 9.44 6.30 -9.92
N ARG A 151 9.27 7.45 -10.60
CA ARG A 151 8.37 8.52 -10.15
C ARG A 151 6.99 8.25 -10.72
N LEU A 152 6.01 8.10 -9.83
CA LEU A 152 4.61 8.01 -10.19
C LEU A 152 3.93 9.36 -9.94
N ILE A 153 3.25 9.87 -10.95
CA ILE A 153 2.38 11.05 -10.85
C ILE A 153 0.94 10.59 -10.98
N VAL A 154 0.11 10.84 -9.96
CA VAL A 154 -1.27 10.36 -9.88
C VAL A 154 -2.23 11.55 -9.89
N THR A 155 -3.23 11.49 -10.77
CA THR A 155 -4.32 12.49 -10.89
C THR A 155 -5.60 11.81 -11.36
N ALA A 156 -6.72 12.53 -11.38
CA ALA A 156 -7.97 12.07 -11.98
C ALA A 156 -8.47 13.06 -13.05
N ALA A 157 -9.28 12.56 -13.98
CA ALA A 157 -9.97 13.39 -14.97
C ALA A 157 -11.41 13.75 -14.57
N ASP A 158 -12.02 13.01 -13.64
CA ASP A 158 -13.43 13.16 -13.27
C ASP A 158 -13.68 13.31 -11.76
N VAL A 159 -13.72 12.21 -11.01
CA VAL A 159 -14.00 12.14 -9.58
C VAL A 159 -12.75 11.71 -8.81
N LEU A 160 -12.88 11.56 -7.49
CA LEU A 160 -11.81 10.99 -6.68
C LEU A 160 -11.62 9.51 -6.98
N HIS A 161 -10.36 9.11 -7.12
CA HIS A 161 -9.92 7.72 -7.18
C HIS A 161 -8.70 7.55 -6.27
N SER A 162 -8.21 6.33 -6.09
CA SER A 162 -6.93 6.08 -5.40
C SER A 162 -6.20 4.96 -6.09
N TRP A 163 -5.00 5.25 -6.58
CA TRP A 163 -4.13 4.27 -7.19
C TRP A 163 -3.38 3.51 -6.10
N THR A 164 -3.65 2.21 -5.98
CA THR A 164 -3.14 1.39 -4.87
C THR A 164 -2.59 0.07 -5.36
N VAL A 165 -1.33 -0.23 -5.02
CA VAL A 165 -0.69 -1.53 -5.26
C VAL A 165 -0.08 -2.02 -3.93
N PRO A 166 -0.78 -2.88 -3.18
CA PRO A 166 -0.37 -3.27 -1.83
C PRO A 166 1.01 -3.93 -1.76
N GLY A 167 1.36 -4.76 -2.74
CA GLY A 167 2.69 -5.41 -2.78
C GLY A 167 3.85 -4.41 -2.93
N LEU A 168 3.60 -3.20 -3.44
CA LEU A 168 4.59 -2.12 -3.50
C LEU A 168 4.55 -1.19 -2.28
N GLY A 169 3.54 -1.33 -1.41
CA GLY A 169 3.32 -0.38 -0.32
C GLY A 169 2.92 1.01 -0.81
N VAL A 170 2.35 1.11 -2.03
CA VAL A 170 1.96 2.39 -2.63
C VAL A 170 0.44 2.52 -2.61
N LYS A 171 -0.03 3.62 -2.04
CA LYS A 171 -1.41 4.12 -2.13
C LYS A 171 -1.34 5.63 -2.31
N THR A 172 -1.97 6.16 -3.36
CA THR A 172 -2.01 7.60 -3.59
C THR A 172 -3.31 8.00 -4.26
N ASP A 173 -3.97 9.00 -3.69
CA ASP A 173 -5.24 9.50 -4.20
C ASP A 173 -5.03 10.22 -5.55
N ALA A 174 -5.89 9.88 -6.51
CA ALA A 174 -6.05 10.55 -7.78
C ALA A 174 -7.14 11.61 -7.61
N THR A 175 -6.72 12.87 -7.58
CA THR A 175 -7.58 14.03 -7.28
C THR A 175 -7.68 14.93 -8.52
N PRO A 176 -8.89 15.24 -9.01
CA PRO A 176 -9.03 16.14 -10.16
C PRO A 176 -8.40 17.50 -9.87
N GLY A 177 -7.56 17.98 -10.78
CA GLY A 177 -6.87 19.27 -10.64
C GLY A 177 -5.62 19.26 -9.73
N ARG A 178 -5.17 18.09 -9.25
CA ARG A 178 -3.94 17.97 -8.45
C ARG A 178 -3.08 16.80 -8.91
N LEU A 179 -1.79 17.06 -9.09
CA LEU A 179 -0.77 16.07 -9.40
C LEU A 179 -0.10 15.62 -8.09
N ASN A 180 -0.46 14.44 -7.60
CA ASN A 180 0.23 13.81 -6.47
C ASN A 180 1.45 13.04 -6.97
N GLN A 181 2.56 13.13 -6.25
CA GLN A 181 3.80 12.45 -6.61
C GLN A 181 4.18 11.44 -5.53
N VAL A 182 4.64 10.26 -5.97
CA VAL A 182 5.19 9.21 -5.12
C VAL A 182 6.37 8.57 -5.85
N SER A 183 7.38 8.12 -5.11
CA SER A 183 8.52 7.39 -5.65
C SER A 183 8.51 5.95 -5.14
N PHE A 184 8.81 4.99 -5.99
CA PHE A 184 9.00 3.59 -5.59
C PHE A 184 9.98 2.87 -6.51
N SER A 185 10.42 1.68 -6.09
CA SER A 185 11.19 0.75 -6.91
C SER A 185 10.63 -0.66 -6.74
N ILE A 186 10.82 -1.51 -7.76
CA ILE A 186 10.39 -2.91 -7.72
C ILE A 186 11.62 -3.82 -7.67
N ASN A 187 11.74 -4.65 -6.63
CA ASN A 187 12.95 -5.45 -6.37
C ASN A 187 12.97 -6.82 -7.06
N ARG A 188 11.83 -7.26 -7.62
CA ARG A 188 11.69 -8.58 -8.24
C ARG A 188 10.84 -8.52 -9.51
N PRO A 189 11.07 -9.42 -10.48
CA PRO A 189 10.20 -9.55 -11.64
C PRO A 189 8.86 -10.20 -11.26
N GLY A 190 7.85 -10.01 -12.10
CA GLY A 190 6.55 -10.66 -11.96
C GLY A 190 5.37 -9.68 -12.07
N ILE A 191 4.16 -10.20 -11.86
CA ILE A 191 2.93 -9.42 -11.98
C ILE A 191 2.44 -9.01 -10.58
N LEU A 192 2.19 -7.72 -10.40
CA LEU A 192 1.67 -7.12 -9.19
C LEU A 192 0.27 -6.58 -9.47
N TYR A 193 -0.65 -6.79 -8.53
CA TYR A 193 -2.03 -6.38 -8.67
C TYR A 193 -2.40 -5.33 -7.63
N GLY A 194 -3.31 -4.46 -8.01
CA GLY A 194 -3.88 -3.40 -7.22
C GLY A 194 -5.34 -3.14 -7.58
N GLN A 195 -6.01 -2.30 -6.81
CA GLN A 195 -7.40 -1.90 -7.07
C GLN A 195 -7.59 -0.44 -6.64
N CYS A 196 -8.61 0.21 -7.22
CA CYS A 196 -9.03 1.53 -6.75
C CYS A 196 -9.43 1.45 -5.27
N SER A 197 -8.91 2.36 -4.44
CA SER A 197 -9.16 2.39 -2.98
C SER A 197 -9.89 3.65 -2.51
N GLU A 198 -10.60 4.33 -3.40
CA GLU A 198 -11.43 5.50 -3.12
C GLU A 198 -12.75 5.40 -3.90
N ILE A 199 -13.88 5.71 -3.26
CA ILE A 199 -15.21 5.45 -3.84
C ILE A 199 -15.46 6.34 -5.07
N CYS A 200 -15.61 5.72 -6.25
CA CYS A 200 -15.68 6.44 -7.53
C CYS A 200 -16.95 6.13 -8.36
N GLY A 201 -17.97 5.50 -7.77
CA GLY A 201 -19.27 5.27 -8.41
C GLY A 201 -19.58 3.79 -8.68
N ALA A 202 -20.45 3.53 -9.68
CA ALA A 202 -21.08 2.22 -9.90
C ALA A 202 -20.09 1.07 -10.09
N ASN A 203 -19.02 1.28 -10.86
CA ASN A 203 -18.01 0.26 -11.13
C ASN A 203 -16.72 0.47 -10.33
N HIS A 204 -16.81 1.05 -9.15
CA HIS A 204 -15.66 1.26 -8.25
C HIS A 204 -14.83 -0.02 -8.02
N SER A 205 -15.50 -1.16 -7.86
CA SER A 205 -14.85 -2.46 -7.65
C SER A 205 -14.22 -3.08 -8.92
N PHE A 206 -14.39 -2.47 -10.08
CA PHE A 206 -14.10 -3.05 -11.40
C PHE A 206 -13.07 -2.26 -12.22
N MET A 207 -12.20 -1.52 -11.53
CA MET A 207 -11.07 -0.80 -12.16
C MET A 207 -9.74 -1.16 -11.49
N PRO A 208 -9.27 -2.41 -11.70
CA PRO A 208 -8.03 -2.90 -11.12
C PRO A 208 -6.80 -2.26 -11.76
N ILE A 209 -5.66 -2.53 -11.14
CA ILE A 209 -4.34 -2.08 -11.58
C ILE A 209 -3.48 -3.34 -11.74
N THR A 210 -2.88 -3.52 -12.91
CA THR A 210 -1.94 -4.62 -13.15
C THR A 210 -0.61 -4.07 -13.60
N ILE A 211 0.45 -4.40 -12.85
CA ILE A 211 1.83 -4.03 -13.16
C ILE A 211 2.62 -5.28 -13.53
N GLU A 212 3.36 -5.23 -14.61
CA GLU A 212 4.35 -6.23 -14.97
C GLU A 212 5.77 -5.67 -14.74
N SER A 213 6.44 -6.22 -13.75
CA SER A 213 7.84 -5.91 -13.43
C SER A 213 8.76 -6.80 -14.27
N VAL A 214 9.57 -6.17 -15.12
CA VAL A 214 10.45 -6.85 -16.08
C VAL A 214 11.90 -6.39 -15.96
N SER A 215 12.82 -7.12 -16.58
CA SER A 215 14.21 -6.63 -16.70
C SER A 215 14.29 -5.36 -17.54
N THR A 216 15.27 -4.49 -17.28
CA THR A 216 15.46 -3.24 -18.03
C THR A 216 15.56 -3.48 -19.54
N ASN A 217 16.22 -4.55 -19.98
CA ASN A 217 16.33 -4.89 -21.40
C ASN A 217 14.97 -5.23 -22.03
N GLN A 218 14.12 -5.98 -21.32
CA GLN A 218 12.76 -6.28 -21.78
C GLN A 218 11.89 -5.03 -21.81
N PHE A 219 12.02 -4.16 -20.81
CA PHE A 219 11.32 -2.88 -20.79
C PHE A 219 11.68 -2.02 -21.99
N ILE A 220 12.97 -1.85 -22.30
CA ILE A 220 13.44 -1.08 -23.46
C ILE A 220 12.88 -1.67 -24.77
N ASN A 221 12.94 -3.00 -24.93
CA ASN A 221 12.38 -3.69 -26.11
C ASN A 221 10.86 -3.56 -26.22
N TRP A 222 10.16 -3.47 -25.10
CA TRP A 222 8.71 -3.26 -25.08
C TRP A 222 8.38 -1.82 -25.48
N VAL A 223 9.06 -0.83 -24.91
CA VAL A 223 8.89 0.59 -25.27
C VAL A 223 9.17 0.81 -26.76
N SER A 224 10.25 0.23 -27.29
CA SER A 224 10.62 0.42 -28.71
C SER A 224 9.54 -0.06 -29.68
N LYS A 225 8.82 -1.15 -29.33
CA LYS A 225 7.73 -1.70 -30.14
C LYS A 225 6.45 -0.87 -30.09
N GLN A 226 6.23 -0.15 -29.00
CA GLN A 226 5.06 0.72 -28.84
C GLN A 226 5.29 2.11 -29.44
N SER A 227 6.55 2.52 -29.63
CA SER A 227 6.92 3.78 -30.26
C SER A 227 7.01 3.74 -31.79
N GLU A 228 6.92 2.56 -32.39
CA GLU A 228 6.78 2.35 -33.84
C GLU A 228 5.32 2.54 -34.29
#